data_AF-A0AAD8XVL3-F1
#
_entry.id   AF-A0AAD8XVL3-F1
#
_cell.length_a   1.000
_cell.length_b   1.000
_cell.length_c   1.000
_cell.angle_alpha   90.00
_cell.angle_beta   90.00
_cell.angle_gamma   90.00
#
_symmetry.space_group_name_H-M   'P 1'
#
loop_
_entity.id
_entity.type
_entity.pdbx_description
1 polymer ?
#
loop_
_entity_poly.entity_id
_entity_poly.type
_entity_poly.pdbx_seq_one_letter_code
_entity_poly.pdbx_strand_id
1 'polypeptide(L)'
;MEQLERARKKLKTAHEKLKLDYINHTREQDELENKLLERFRILDEKKHTATVAHGYVDASNNDRVEINAGGKIVAARRGTLCQLKGTRLEALFSGRWEKKLQRDNSGRIFLDVNGDCFQAIVDYLNELVISGEDDIPKPPMVDDEHKQYLDCQLAIFGINVPPQSPGSDIVKQYSQLNTLHQWLKEDGSDGALELLYRPSRDGLSNKAFHNKCDNKGRTLLVIETDTGEIMGGYTNKSWQSDGEYDLAHKAFLFALSGFGIGSPCKMKLQDEDDEYAMLGSANFGPMFGGGNDVWVDGSNLYLRVGYSYEKGPSEQLNGDSQDANRNYKIKEMEVFEVRGDAPRYHDPRKQKELSSNPGKKVPVVNLFTKAINEAINEKWVTLHELEEEVSSLEEIFNGEEQFVDSFASGDKKDVIALDVSGTMMVTRRATLQIIEGSVLAQQFDDTKWTAQGNSQMRGRNGAHLRLFEDNSINGPELIALDKDGLQMIGVKRAGTTCLLLKEIRLLGQKSQDVSTLIEHSPYCFGKILDYLRMEHLHSIELIKEPSLPSVCESQKERLRKVVKYYFPGMELLLLA
;
A
#
# COMPACT_ATOMS: atom_id res chain seq x y z
N MET A 1 -37.41 -55.00 -29.92
CA MET A 1 -36.49 -55.50 -28.87
C MET A 1 -35.04 -55.08 -29.10
N GLU A 2 -34.43 -55.38 -30.25
CA GLU A 2 -33.03 -54.96 -30.54
C GLU A 2 -32.75 -53.45 -30.44
N GLN A 3 -33.69 -52.60 -30.89
CA GLN A 3 -33.57 -51.14 -30.74
C GLN A 3 -33.50 -50.71 -29.27
N LEU A 4 -34.27 -51.37 -28.39
CA LEU A 4 -34.28 -51.11 -26.95
C LEU A 4 -32.96 -51.54 -26.30
N GLU A 5 -32.37 -52.67 -26.72
CA GLU A 5 -31.05 -53.08 -26.26
C GLU A 5 -29.94 -52.12 -26.68
N ARG A 6 -29.96 -51.64 -27.94
CA ARG A 6 -29.04 -50.61 -28.40
C ARG A 6 -29.18 -49.31 -27.59
N ALA A 7 -30.41 -48.88 -27.30
CA ALA A 7 -30.65 -47.70 -26.48
C ALA A 7 -30.14 -47.87 -25.04
N ARG A 8 -30.37 -49.03 -24.40
CA ARG A 8 -29.84 -49.34 -23.06
C ARG A 8 -28.31 -49.33 -23.02
N LYS A 9 -27.65 -49.93 -24.02
CA LYS A 9 -26.19 -49.93 -24.12
C LYS A 9 -25.64 -48.51 -24.26
N LYS A 10 -26.25 -47.68 -25.13
CA LYS A 10 -25.88 -46.26 -25.27
C LYS A 10 -26.03 -45.48 -23.98
N LEU A 11 -27.15 -45.65 -23.27
CA LEU A 11 -27.41 -44.97 -21.99
C LEU A 11 -26.37 -45.37 -20.93
N LYS A 12 -26.05 -46.66 -20.82
CA LYS A 12 -25.05 -47.16 -19.87
C LYS A 12 -23.66 -46.55 -20.14
N THR A 13 -23.23 -46.55 -21.40
CA THR A 13 -21.94 -45.96 -21.79
C THR A 13 -21.88 -44.45 -21.52
N ALA A 14 -22.98 -43.71 -21.80
CA ALA A 14 -23.04 -42.28 -21.50
C ALA A 14 -22.96 -41.99 -19.99
N HIS A 15 -23.66 -42.79 -19.17
CA HIS A 15 -23.60 -42.66 -17.71
C HIS A 15 -22.21 -42.98 -17.14
N GLU A 16 -21.55 -44.05 -17.62
CA GLU A 16 -20.19 -44.41 -17.22
C GLU A 16 -19.18 -43.30 -17.60
N LYS A 17 -19.32 -42.70 -18.78
CA LYS A 17 -18.49 -41.57 -19.20
C LYS A 17 -18.70 -40.36 -18.28
N LEU A 18 -19.94 -39.98 -18.02
CA LEU A 18 -20.26 -38.86 -17.13
C LEU A 18 -19.68 -39.06 -15.72
N LYS A 19 -19.76 -40.28 -15.19
CA LYS A 19 -19.17 -40.64 -13.89
C LYS A 19 -17.64 -40.49 -13.90
N LEU A 20 -16.99 -40.92 -14.98
CA LEU A 20 -15.54 -40.79 -15.14
C LEU A 20 -15.11 -39.33 -15.24
N ASP A 21 -15.83 -38.52 -16.03
CA ASP A 21 -15.57 -37.09 -16.19
C ASP A 21 -15.69 -36.35 -14.84
N TYR A 22 -16.69 -36.71 -14.01
CA TYR A 22 -16.84 -36.16 -12.65
C TYR A 22 -15.65 -36.51 -11.75
N ILE A 23 -15.26 -37.78 -11.72
CA ILE A 23 -14.12 -38.25 -10.91
C ILE A 23 -12.82 -37.53 -11.31
N ASN A 24 -12.61 -37.32 -12.61
CA ASN A 24 -11.42 -36.64 -13.10
C ASN A 24 -11.35 -35.18 -12.63
N HIS A 25 -12.45 -34.42 -12.73
CA HIS A 25 -12.49 -33.04 -12.24
C HIS A 25 -12.25 -32.95 -10.73
N THR A 26 -12.89 -33.80 -9.94
CA THR A 26 -12.65 -33.82 -8.49
C THR A 26 -11.20 -34.15 -8.17
N ARG A 27 -10.60 -35.15 -8.84
CA ARG A 27 -9.20 -35.52 -8.65
C ARG A 27 -8.25 -34.35 -8.97
N GLU A 28 -8.47 -33.64 -10.07
CA GLU A 28 -7.64 -32.49 -10.46
C GLU A 28 -7.72 -31.35 -9.44
N GLN A 29 -8.92 -31.07 -8.92
CA GLN A 29 -9.12 -30.07 -7.87
C GLN A 29 -8.41 -30.46 -6.58
N ASP A 30 -8.52 -31.73 -6.16
CA ASP A 30 -7.87 -32.23 -4.95
C ASP A 30 -6.33 -32.24 -5.10
N GLU A 31 -5.80 -32.54 -6.28
CA GLU A 31 -4.36 -32.45 -6.57
C GLU A 31 -3.84 -31.00 -6.44
N LEU A 32 -4.58 -30.02 -6.97
CA LEU A 32 -4.21 -28.61 -6.83
C LEU A 32 -4.31 -28.14 -5.37
N GLU A 33 -5.40 -28.50 -4.68
CA GLU A 33 -5.61 -28.18 -3.26
C GLU A 33 -4.45 -28.70 -2.38
N ASN A 34 -4.08 -29.97 -2.54
CA ASN A 34 -2.96 -30.56 -1.80
C ASN A 34 -1.63 -29.87 -2.12
N LYS A 35 -1.41 -29.48 -3.39
CA LYS A 35 -0.21 -28.75 -3.79
C LYS A 35 -0.14 -27.37 -3.12
N LEU A 36 -1.27 -26.66 -3.00
CA LEU A 36 -1.34 -25.37 -2.33
C LEU A 36 -1.10 -25.49 -0.83
N LEU A 37 -1.68 -26.51 -0.18
CA LEU A 37 -1.45 -26.79 1.24
C LEU A 37 0.03 -27.06 1.53
N GLU A 38 0.71 -27.84 0.68
CA GLU A 38 2.14 -28.11 0.83
C GLU A 38 3.00 -26.85 0.63
N ARG A 39 2.67 -26.00 -0.34
CA ARG A 39 3.33 -24.70 -0.52
C ARG A 39 3.19 -23.81 0.71
N PHE A 40 1.99 -23.74 1.29
CA PHE A 40 1.74 -22.99 2.51
C PHE A 40 2.57 -23.51 3.68
N ARG A 41 2.63 -24.84 3.86
CA ARG A 41 3.45 -25.50 4.88
C ARG A 41 4.93 -25.17 4.73
N ILE A 42 5.47 -25.26 3.50
CA ILE A 42 6.87 -24.92 3.21
C ILE A 42 7.14 -23.43 3.50
N LEU A 43 6.21 -22.53 3.14
CA LEU A 43 6.35 -21.10 3.41
C LEU A 43 6.38 -20.82 4.92
N ASP A 44 5.53 -21.46 5.70
CA ASP A 44 5.51 -21.33 7.16
C ASP A 44 6.78 -21.89 7.80
N GLU A 45 7.30 -23.02 7.32
CA GLU A 45 8.60 -23.56 7.77
C GLU A 45 9.75 -22.59 7.48
N LYS A 46 9.77 -21.97 6.30
CA LYS A 46 10.76 -20.94 5.96
C LYS A 46 10.64 -19.71 6.87
N LYS A 47 9.41 -19.22 7.09
CA LYS A 47 9.15 -18.11 8.03
C LYS A 47 9.62 -18.44 9.44
N HIS A 48 9.33 -19.65 9.92
CA HIS A 48 9.77 -20.10 11.24
C HIS A 48 11.29 -20.19 11.34
N THR A 49 11.95 -20.73 10.32
CA THR A 49 13.42 -20.80 10.24
C THR A 49 14.05 -19.41 10.32
N ALA A 50 13.48 -18.43 9.60
CA ALA A 50 13.91 -17.05 9.67
C ALA A 50 13.72 -16.46 11.08
N THR A 51 12.59 -16.73 11.75
CA THR A 51 12.35 -16.32 13.16
C THR A 51 13.40 -16.88 14.12
N VAL A 52 13.74 -18.16 13.99
CA VAL A 52 14.76 -18.79 14.85
C VAL A 52 16.13 -18.14 14.64
N ALA A 53 16.50 -17.87 13.39
CA ALA A 53 17.78 -17.26 13.05
C ALA A 53 17.86 -15.78 13.47
N HIS A 54 16.83 -14.98 13.15
CA HIS A 54 16.89 -13.51 13.16
C HIS A 54 15.87 -12.83 14.06
N GLY A 55 14.96 -13.56 14.70
CA GLY A 55 13.82 -13.01 15.44
C GLY A 55 13.71 -13.48 16.88
N TYR A 56 12.49 -13.32 17.41
CA TYR A 56 12.03 -13.87 18.70
C TYR A 56 10.88 -14.84 18.46
N VAL A 57 11.04 -16.08 18.94
CA VAL A 57 10.06 -17.17 18.74
C VAL A 57 8.78 -16.94 19.56
N ASP A 58 8.88 -16.15 20.64
CA ASP A 58 7.83 -15.82 21.60
C ASP A 58 7.18 -14.45 21.36
N ALA A 59 7.45 -13.80 20.22
CA ALA A 59 6.82 -12.54 19.85
C ALA A 59 5.29 -12.66 19.87
N SER A 60 4.62 -11.79 20.61
CA SER A 60 3.17 -11.83 20.84
C SER A 60 2.49 -10.62 20.22
N ASN A 61 1.27 -10.81 19.72
CA ASN A 61 0.42 -9.71 19.23
C ASN A 61 0.11 -8.68 20.33
N ASN A 62 0.24 -9.05 21.60
CA ASN A 62 0.04 -8.16 22.75
C ASN A 62 1.29 -7.37 23.15
N ASP A 63 2.44 -7.63 22.53
CA ASP A 63 3.68 -6.92 22.83
C ASP A 63 3.51 -5.42 22.55
N ARG A 64 3.99 -4.60 23.48
CA ARG A 64 4.13 -3.15 23.27
C ARG A 64 5.43 -2.89 22.54
N VAL A 65 5.33 -2.40 21.31
CA VAL A 65 6.48 -2.07 20.46
C VAL A 65 6.68 -0.56 20.49
N GLU A 66 7.87 -0.12 20.90
CA GLU A 66 8.28 1.29 20.87
C GLU A 66 9.19 1.56 19.67
N ILE A 67 8.81 2.55 18.86
CA ILE A 67 9.45 2.89 17.59
C ILE A 67 9.87 4.35 17.66
N ASN A 68 11.11 4.63 17.31
CA ASN A 68 11.61 5.96 17.03
C ASN A 68 11.53 6.19 15.52
N ALA A 69 10.48 6.88 15.08
CA ALA A 69 10.25 7.27 13.70
C ALA A 69 10.84 8.66 13.46
N GLY A 70 12.09 8.71 13.06
CA GLY A 70 12.78 9.95 12.69
C GLY A 70 12.95 10.98 13.82
N GLY A 71 12.83 10.57 15.08
CA GLY A 71 12.82 11.43 16.28
C GLY A 71 11.48 11.44 17.02
N LYS A 72 10.38 11.04 16.37
CA LYS A 72 9.06 10.90 17.01
C LYS A 72 8.91 9.51 17.61
N ILE A 73 8.58 9.43 18.90
CA ILE A 73 8.38 8.15 19.57
C ILE A 73 6.92 7.72 19.42
N VAL A 74 6.71 6.60 18.73
CA VAL A 74 5.40 6.00 18.50
C VAL A 74 5.37 4.64 19.18
N ALA A 75 4.29 4.36 19.90
CA ALA A 75 4.10 3.06 20.56
C ALA A 75 2.78 2.43 20.11
N ALA A 76 2.82 1.16 19.73
CA ALA A 76 1.65 0.40 19.30
C ALA A 76 1.76 -1.05 19.75
N ARG A 77 0.64 -1.79 19.69
CA ARG A 77 0.68 -3.24 19.85
C ARG A 77 1.25 -3.88 18.60
N ARG A 78 2.02 -4.96 18.75
CA ARG A 78 2.51 -5.74 17.61
C ARG A 78 1.37 -6.21 16.71
N GLY A 79 0.25 -6.65 17.30
CA GLY A 79 -0.95 -7.05 16.56
C GLY A 79 -1.50 -5.93 15.66
N THR A 80 -1.46 -4.68 16.11
CA THR A 80 -1.90 -3.52 15.31
C THR A 80 -0.98 -3.29 14.11
N LEU A 81 0.34 -3.35 14.30
CA LEU A 81 1.32 -3.15 13.24
C LEU A 81 1.32 -4.29 12.21
N CYS A 82 0.89 -5.48 12.62
CA CYS A 82 0.86 -6.71 11.82
C CYS A 82 -0.54 -7.10 11.32
N GLN A 83 -1.53 -6.21 11.45
CA GLN A 83 -2.93 -6.53 11.08
C GLN A 83 -3.10 -6.66 9.56
N LEU A 84 -2.39 -5.84 8.77
CA LEU A 84 -2.43 -5.87 7.32
C LEU A 84 -1.44 -6.93 6.80
N LYS A 85 -1.97 -8.08 6.40
CA LYS A 85 -1.18 -9.25 5.97
C LYS A 85 -0.49 -9.02 4.63
N GLY A 86 0.72 -9.55 4.51
CA GLY A 86 1.53 -9.45 3.29
C GLY A 86 2.14 -8.06 3.06
N THR A 87 2.05 -7.15 4.03
CA THR A 87 2.68 -5.83 3.95
C THR A 87 4.13 -5.89 4.43
N ARG A 88 4.97 -4.97 3.95
CA ARG A 88 6.33 -4.81 4.49
C ARG A 88 6.31 -4.29 5.92
N LEU A 89 5.26 -3.56 6.31
CA LEU A 89 5.04 -3.18 7.71
C LEU A 89 4.87 -4.43 8.61
N GLU A 90 4.03 -5.38 8.18
CA GLU A 90 3.90 -6.66 8.90
C GLU A 90 5.26 -7.36 8.98
N ALA A 91 6.01 -7.44 7.88
CA ALA A 91 7.32 -8.08 7.88
C ALA A 91 8.24 -7.49 8.96
N LEU A 92 8.36 -6.15 9.03
CA LEU A 92 9.18 -5.44 10.02
C LEU A 92 8.79 -5.78 11.46
N PHE A 93 7.49 -5.84 11.76
CA PHE A 93 7.00 -5.96 13.14
C PHE A 93 6.49 -7.34 13.52
N SER A 94 6.55 -8.32 12.61
CA SER A 94 6.15 -9.72 12.87
C SER A 94 6.95 -10.41 13.98
N GLY A 95 8.08 -9.83 14.37
CA GLY A 95 9.04 -10.45 15.31
C GLY A 95 10.05 -11.38 14.63
N ARG A 96 9.85 -11.70 13.34
CA ARG A 96 10.74 -12.59 12.56
C ARG A 96 12.15 -12.01 12.38
N TRP A 97 12.24 -10.69 12.22
CA TRP A 97 13.48 -9.98 11.87
C TRP A 97 14.05 -9.13 13.01
N GLU A 98 13.53 -9.31 14.22
CA GLU A 98 13.71 -8.41 15.37
C GLU A 98 15.17 -8.17 15.80
N LYS A 99 16.09 -9.13 15.57
CA LYS A 99 17.53 -8.98 15.85
C LYS A 99 18.28 -8.19 14.76
N LYS A 100 17.73 -8.10 13.54
CA LYS A 100 18.30 -7.32 12.43
C LYS A 100 17.88 -5.86 12.45
N LEU A 101 16.75 -5.54 13.09
CA LEU A 101 16.24 -4.17 13.15
C LEU A 101 17.20 -3.25 13.91
N GLN A 102 17.55 -2.13 13.27
CA GLN A 102 18.36 -1.08 13.85
C GLN A 102 17.65 -0.49 15.07
N ARG A 103 18.41 -0.22 16.13
CA ARG A 103 17.90 0.36 17.37
C ARG A 103 18.60 1.66 17.70
N ASP A 104 17.86 2.56 18.32
CA ASP A 104 18.42 3.81 18.82
C ASP A 104 19.17 3.64 20.14
N ASN A 105 19.65 4.76 20.70
CA ASN A 105 20.41 4.75 21.94
C ASN A 105 19.62 4.28 23.17
N SER A 106 18.30 4.42 23.14
CA SER A 106 17.38 3.92 24.16
C SER A 106 16.93 2.48 23.95
N GLY A 107 17.37 1.82 22.86
CA GLY A 107 17.01 0.43 22.54
C GLY A 107 15.67 0.27 21.83
N ARG A 108 15.06 1.38 21.38
CA ARG A 108 13.81 1.37 20.59
C ARG A 108 14.12 1.02 19.14
N ILE A 109 13.18 0.41 18.44
CA ILE A 109 13.33 0.16 16.99
C ILE A 109 13.41 1.53 16.30
N PHE A 110 14.40 1.74 15.44
CA PHE A 110 14.60 3.01 14.75
C PHE A 110 14.21 2.87 13.27
N LEU A 111 13.37 3.79 12.79
CA LEU A 111 13.01 3.94 11.39
C LEU A 111 13.36 5.37 10.94
N ASP A 112 14.16 5.50 9.88
CA ASP A 112 14.56 6.80 9.33
C ASP A 112 13.51 7.36 8.37
N VAL A 113 12.35 7.70 8.92
CA VAL A 113 11.16 8.16 8.19
C VAL A 113 10.61 9.45 8.80
N ASN A 114 9.67 10.12 8.13
CA ASN A 114 8.97 11.25 8.71
C ASN A 114 8.03 10.76 9.82
N GLY A 115 8.25 11.26 11.04
CA GLY A 115 7.54 10.81 12.23
C GLY A 115 6.03 11.12 12.21
N ASP A 116 5.63 12.27 11.66
CA ASP A 116 4.22 12.67 11.59
C ASP A 116 3.43 11.79 10.63
N CYS A 117 4.01 11.48 9.46
CA CYS A 117 3.43 10.54 8.50
C CYS A 117 3.35 9.12 9.09
N PHE A 118 4.38 8.69 9.82
CA PHE A 118 4.36 7.37 10.46
C PHE A 118 3.30 7.28 11.55
N GLN A 119 3.13 8.35 12.35
CA GLN A 119 2.05 8.43 13.33
C GLN A 119 0.68 8.34 12.65
N ALA A 120 0.45 9.05 11.55
CA ALA A 120 -0.83 8.99 10.82
C ALA A 120 -1.15 7.58 10.31
N ILE A 121 -0.14 6.83 9.86
CA ILE A 121 -0.29 5.41 9.49
C ILE A 121 -0.69 4.57 10.71
N VAL A 122 -0.03 4.77 11.86
CA VAL A 122 -0.35 4.02 13.08
C VAL A 122 -1.74 4.38 13.62
N ASP A 123 -2.17 5.63 13.50
CA ASP A 123 -3.51 6.07 13.91
C ASP A 123 -4.58 5.40 13.03
N TYR A 124 -4.39 5.39 11.70
CA TYR A 124 -5.25 4.65 10.78
C TYR A 124 -5.34 3.16 11.12
N LEU A 125 -4.21 2.53 11.44
CA LEU A 125 -4.18 1.14 11.89
C LEU A 125 -4.92 0.94 13.23
N ASN A 126 -4.84 1.88 14.16
CA ASN A 126 -5.59 1.80 15.41
C ASN A 126 -7.10 1.91 15.15
N GLU A 127 -7.52 2.79 14.24
CA GLU A 127 -8.92 2.92 13.85
C GLU A 127 -9.42 1.64 13.17
N LEU A 128 -8.63 1.03 12.28
CA LEU A 128 -8.98 -0.23 11.62
C LEU A 128 -9.29 -1.35 12.62
N VAL A 129 -8.56 -1.42 13.74
CA VAL A 129 -8.77 -2.46 14.78
C VAL A 129 -10.12 -2.33 15.48
N ILE A 130 -10.65 -1.11 15.61
CA ILE A 130 -11.92 -0.84 16.30
C ILE A 130 -13.11 -0.66 15.35
N SER A 131 -12.83 -0.62 14.06
CA SER A 131 -13.79 -0.47 12.98
C SER A 131 -14.55 -1.77 12.70
N GLY A 132 -15.85 -1.68 12.41
CA GLY A 132 -16.64 -2.83 11.95
C GLY A 132 -16.52 -3.04 10.44
N GLU A 133 -17.03 -4.17 9.92
CA GLU A 133 -17.04 -4.46 8.48
C GLU A 133 -17.75 -3.37 7.64
N ASP A 134 -18.68 -2.63 8.26
CA ASP A 134 -19.47 -1.57 7.64
C ASP A 134 -18.90 -0.14 7.86
N ASP A 135 -17.85 0.02 8.66
CA ASP A 135 -17.33 1.34 9.09
C ASP A 135 -15.81 1.43 8.88
N ILE A 136 -15.37 1.44 7.63
CA ILE A 136 -13.94 1.49 7.28
C ILE A 136 -13.39 2.89 7.57
N PRO A 137 -12.28 3.01 8.31
CA PRO A 137 -11.71 4.29 8.66
C PRO A 137 -11.13 4.99 7.43
N LYS A 138 -11.07 6.33 7.51
CA LYS A 138 -10.53 7.13 6.41
C LYS A 138 -9.03 6.85 6.22
N PRO A 139 -8.53 6.95 4.99
CA PRO A 139 -7.10 6.91 4.71
C PRO A 139 -6.29 7.83 5.65
N PRO A 140 -5.03 7.49 5.98
CA PRO A 140 -4.17 8.39 6.73
C PRO A 140 -4.14 9.78 6.07
N MET A 141 -4.32 10.83 6.88
CA MET A 141 -4.30 12.22 6.41
C MET A 141 -3.20 13.01 7.11
N VAL A 142 -2.53 13.86 6.34
CA VAL A 142 -1.53 14.81 6.81
C VAL A 142 -1.73 16.14 6.09
N ASP A 143 -1.11 17.21 6.58
CA ASP A 143 -1.09 18.49 5.87
C ASP A 143 -0.51 18.33 4.45
N ASP A 144 -0.92 19.19 3.51
CA ASP A 144 -0.48 19.12 2.11
C ASP A 144 1.05 19.10 1.97
N GLU A 145 1.76 19.81 2.85
CA GLU A 145 3.22 19.83 2.84
C GLU A 145 3.88 18.49 3.24
N HIS A 146 3.12 17.56 3.80
CA HIS A 146 3.58 16.23 4.21
C HIS A 146 3.09 15.10 3.30
N LYS A 147 2.19 15.40 2.36
CA LYS A 147 1.51 14.41 1.52
C LYS A 147 2.50 13.51 0.76
N GLN A 148 3.54 14.08 0.16
CA GLN A 148 4.56 13.30 -0.57
C GLN A 148 5.31 12.30 0.32
N TYR A 149 5.56 12.65 1.59
CA TYR A 149 6.26 11.77 2.53
C TYR A 149 5.34 10.65 3.00
N LEU A 150 4.04 10.95 3.19
CA LEU A 150 3.03 9.95 3.49
C LEU A 150 2.89 8.94 2.34
N ASP A 151 2.70 9.42 1.11
CA ASP A 151 2.56 8.57 -0.08
C ASP A 151 3.79 7.66 -0.26
N CYS A 152 4.99 8.23 -0.06
CA CYS A 152 6.26 7.51 -0.06
C CYS A 152 6.30 6.41 1.02
N GLN A 153 5.94 6.74 2.26
CA GLN A 153 5.93 5.77 3.37
C GLN A 153 4.90 4.66 3.17
N LEU A 154 3.70 4.98 2.68
CA LEU A 154 2.69 3.98 2.34
C LEU A 154 3.22 2.98 1.30
N ALA A 155 3.87 3.48 0.25
CA ALA A 155 4.50 2.65 -0.77
C ALA A 155 5.64 1.78 -0.21
N ILE A 156 6.53 2.35 0.58
CA ILE A 156 7.65 1.62 1.20
C ILE A 156 7.15 0.49 2.09
N PHE A 157 6.11 0.75 2.89
CA PHE A 157 5.51 -0.22 3.79
C PHE A 157 4.56 -1.20 3.11
N GLY A 158 4.30 -1.03 1.81
CA GLY A 158 3.36 -1.87 1.05
C GLY A 158 1.92 -1.76 1.56
N ILE A 159 1.56 -0.60 2.14
CA ILE A 159 0.21 -0.34 2.64
C ILE A 159 -0.59 0.23 1.47
N ASN A 160 -1.38 -0.64 0.86
CA ASN A 160 -2.38 -0.21 -0.11
C ASN A 160 -3.57 0.34 0.66
N VAL A 161 -3.56 1.65 0.86
CA VAL A 161 -4.78 2.33 1.30
C VAL A 161 -5.69 2.38 0.07
N PRO A 162 -6.97 2.02 0.20
CA PRO A 162 -7.92 2.21 -0.89
C PRO A 162 -7.79 3.65 -1.39
N PRO A 163 -7.80 3.91 -2.71
CA PRO A 163 -8.00 5.27 -3.17
C PRO A 163 -9.19 5.82 -2.39
N GLN A 164 -9.06 7.04 -1.87
CA GLN A 164 -10.18 7.71 -1.19
C GLN A 164 -11.43 7.40 -1.99
N SER A 165 -12.49 6.91 -1.33
CA SER A 165 -13.79 6.74 -1.98
C SER A 165 -13.97 8.01 -2.84
N PRO A 166 -14.34 7.88 -4.13
CA PRO A 166 -14.28 8.98 -5.08
C PRO A 166 -15.32 10.10 -4.81
N GLY A 167 -15.66 10.30 -3.54
CA GLY A 167 -16.86 10.91 -3.04
C GLY A 167 -18.05 9.97 -3.11
N SER A 168 -17.90 8.68 -3.47
CA SER A 168 -19.05 7.79 -3.74
C SER A 168 -19.90 7.55 -2.48
N ASP A 169 -21.20 7.82 -2.61
CA ASP A 169 -22.23 7.50 -1.61
C ASP A 169 -22.83 6.12 -1.86
N ILE A 170 -22.60 5.51 -3.02
CA ILE A 170 -23.11 4.18 -3.41
C ILE A 170 -22.09 3.08 -3.12
N VAL A 171 -20.89 3.16 -3.71
CA VAL A 171 -19.83 2.15 -3.57
C VAL A 171 -18.97 2.49 -2.36
N LYS A 172 -19.40 1.99 -1.21
CA LYS A 172 -18.68 2.17 0.07
C LYS A 172 -17.75 1.01 0.40
N GLN A 173 -18.05 -0.18 -0.12
CA GLN A 173 -17.28 -1.39 0.18
C GLN A 173 -15.99 -1.45 -0.65
N TYR A 174 -14.88 -1.76 0.02
CA TYR A 174 -13.57 -1.89 -0.64
C TYR A 174 -13.56 -2.99 -1.70
N SER A 175 -14.18 -4.13 -1.43
CA SER A 175 -14.25 -5.25 -2.37
C SER A 175 -14.88 -4.81 -3.70
N GLN A 176 -16.00 -4.09 -3.63
CA GLN A 176 -16.69 -3.55 -4.79
C GLN A 176 -15.83 -2.52 -5.55
N LEU A 177 -15.18 -1.59 -4.83
CA LEU A 177 -14.29 -0.60 -5.45
C LEU A 177 -13.07 -1.24 -6.11
N ASN A 178 -12.45 -2.22 -5.45
CA ASN A 178 -11.32 -2.97 -5.97
C ASN A 178 -11.71 -3.78 -7.22
N THR A 179 -12.89 -4.41 -7.22
CA THR A 179 -13.43 -5.09 -8.40
C THR A 179 -13.60 -4.13 -9.58
N LEU A 180 -14.12 -2.92 -9.35
CA LEU A 180 -14.25 -1.90 -10.41
C LEU A 180 -12.87 -1.50 -10.98
N HIS A 181 -11.89 -1.21 -10.13
CA HIS A 181 -10.54 -0.88 -10.56
C HIS A 181 -9.86 -2.03 -11.31
N GLN A 182 -10.06 -3.28 -10.87
CA GLN A 182 -9.56 -4.46 -11.58
C GLN A 182 -10.14 -4.56 -12.99
N TRP A 183 -11.45 -4.37 -13.15
CA TRP A 183 -12.10 -4.38 -14.46
C TRP A 183 -11.67 -3.24 -15.36
N LEU A 184 -11.45 -2.03 -14.83
CA LEU A 184 -10.92 -0.89 -15.59
C LEU A 184 -9.45 -1.14 -16.02
N LYS A 185 -8.68 -1.83 -15.18
CA LYS A 185 -7.27 -2.15 -15.43
C LYS A 185 -7.09 -3.19 -16.52
N GLU A 186 -7.96 -4.20 -16.56
CA GLU A 186 -8.02 -5.18 -17.68
C GLU A 186 -8.15 -4.47 -19.04
N ASP A 187 -8.95 -3.40 -19.09
CA ASP A 187 -9.22 -2.65 -20.32
C ASP A 187 -8.21 -1.50 -20.55
N GLY A 188 -7.15 -1.43 -19.72
CA GLY A 188 -6.09 -0.43 -19.80
C GLY A 188 -6.57 1.00 -19.58
N SER A 189 -7.69 1.17 -18.89
CA SER A 189 -8.38 2.46 -18.72
C SER A 189 -8.45 2.93 -17.27
N ASP A 190 -7.89 2.15 -16.34
CA ASP A 190 -7.86 2.46 -14.91
C ASP A 190 -7.21 3.82 -14.61
N GLY A 191 -7.69 4.47 -13.54
CA GLY A 191 -7.35 5.84 -13.21
C GLY A 191 -8.09 6.37 -12.00
N ALA A 192 -7.84 7.64 -11.67
CA ALA A 192 -8.57 8.30 -10.61
C ALA A 192 -10.04 8.51 -11.02
N LEU A 193 -10.96 8.24 -10.09
CA LEU A 193 -12.39 8.44 -10.26
C LEU A 193 -12.79 9.81 -9.69
N GLU A 194 -13.28 10.71 -10.53
CA GLU A 194 -13.73 12.05 -10.12
C GLU A 194 -15.24 12.20 -10.35
N LEU A 195 -16.01 12.48 -9.30
CA LEU A 195 -17.48 12.56 -9.38
C LEU A 195 -17.97 13.73 -10.23
N LEU A 196 -18.50 13.43 -11.41
CA LEU A 196 -19.08 14.39 -12.35
C LEU A 196 -20.52 14.76 -12.01
N TYR A 197 -21.35 13.77 -11.69
CA TYR A 197 -22.79 13.96 -11.54
C TYR A 197 -23.37 13.05 -10.46
N ARG A 198 -24.26 13.62 -9.65
CA ARG A 198 -25.13 12.91 -8.71
C ARG A 198 -26.51 13.60 -8.65
N PRO A 199 -27.65 12.91 -8.90
CA PRO A 199 -28.98 13.52 -8.84
C PRO A 199 -29.29 14.30 -7.57
N SER A 200 -28.88 13.81 -6.39
CA SER A 200 -29.12 14.52 -5.11
C SER A 200 -28.35 15.85 -4.99
N ARG A 201 -27.22 16.00 -5.71
CA ARG A 201 -26.38 17.20 -5.74
C ARG A 201 -26.73 18.12 -6.91
N ASP A 202 -26.94 17.55 -8.09
CA ASP A 202 -26.98 18.27 -9.37
C ASP A 202 -28.38 18.32 -10.01
N GLY A 203 -29.35 17.58 -9.46
CA GLY A 203 -30.74 17.49 -9.93
C GLY A 203 -30.97 16.37 -10.96
N LEU A 204 -32.14 15.71 -10.89
CA LEU A 204 -32.45 14.45 -11.60
C LEU A 204 -32.73 14.56 -13.12
N SER A 205 -32.75 15.75 -13.71
CA SER A 205 -33.16 15.89 -15.13
C SER A 205 -32.10 15.37 -16.11
N ASN A 206 -32.53 14.82 -17.27
CA ASN A 206 -31.62 14.41 -18.36
C ASN A 206 -30.68 15.57 -18.79
N LYS A 207 -31.20 16.81 -18.79
CA LYS A 207 -30.41 18.02 -19.02
C LYS A 207 -29.28 18.22 -18.00
N ALA A 208 -29.51 17.90 -16.73
CA ALA A 208 -28.49 18.04 -15.68
C ALA A 208 -27.37 17.01 -15.86
N PHE A 209 -27.72 15.76 -16.22
CA PHE A 209 -26.75 14.74 -16.60
C PHE A 209 -25.88 15.21 -17.78
N HIS A 210 -26.49 15.59 -18.91
CA HIS A 210 -25.73 16.01 -20.10
C HIS A 210 -24.86 17.25 -19.86
N ASN A 211 -25.33 18.22 -19.09
CA ASN A 211 -24.53 19.39 -18.70
C ASN A 211 -23.24 19.02 -17.93
N LYS A 212 -23.24 17.87 -17.23
CA LYS A 212 -22.12 17.43 -16.38
C LYS A 212 -21.25 16.38 -17.05
N CYS A 213 -21.84 15.49 -17.84
CA CYS A 213 -21.21 14.26 -18.34
C CYS A 213 -20.82 14.30 -19.81
N ASP A 214 -21.42 15.17 -20.64
CA ASP A 214 -21.06 15.25 -22.06
C ASP A 214 -19.63 15.74 -22.26
N ASN A 215 -18.94 15.16 -23.24
CA ASN A 215 -17.56 15.50 -23.61
C ASN A 215 -16.52 15.34 -22.49
N LYS A 216 -16.79 14.50 -21.48
CA LYS A 216 -15.87 14.23 -20.36
C LYS A 216 -14.89 13.09 -20.59
N GLY A 217 -14.92 12.44 -21.76
CA GLY A 217 -14.08 11.29 -22.03
C GLY A 217 -14.65 10.02 -21.42
N ARG A 218 -13.82 9.27 -20.71
CA ARG A 218 -14.16 7.95 -20.17
C ARG A 218 -14.94 8.12 -18.88
N THR A 219 -16.02 7.37 -18.73
CA THR A 219 -16.86 7.50 -17.54
C THR A 219 -17.29 6.16 -16.97
N LEU A 220 -17.42 6.11 -15.65
CA LEU A 220 -17.98 5.01 -14.89
C LEU A 220 -19.31 5.44 -14.29
N LEU A 221 -20.39 4.76 -14.67
CA LEU A 221 -21.74 4.91 -14.13
C LEU A 221 -21.97 3.88 -13.03
N VAL A 222 -22.50 4.32 -11.89
CA VAL A 222 -22.94 3.48 -10.77
C VAL A 222 -24.35 3.90 -10.37
N ILE A 223 -25.25 2.93 -10.17
CA ILE A 223 -26.64 3.17 -9.79
C ILE A 223 -26.98 2.29 -8.58
N GLU A 224 -27.59 2.89 -7.56
CA GLU A 224 -28.25 2.19 -6.45
C GLU A 224 -29.77 2.30 -6.64
N THR A 225 -30.48 1.18 -6.58
CA THR A 225 -31.94 1.15 -6.59
C THR A 225 -32.52 1.40 -5.19
N ASP A 226 -33.82 1.70 -5.09
CA ASP A 226 -34.51 1.83 -3.79
C ASP A 226 -34.64 0.49 -3.03
N THR A 227 -34.51 -0.62 -3.74
CA THR A 227 -34.44 -1.98 -3.21
C THR A 227 -33.02 -2.44 -2.85
N GLY A 228 -32.00 -1.62 -3.08
CA GLY A 228 -30.62 -1.84 -2.61
C GLY A 228 -29.74 -2.67 -3.54
N GLU A 229 -30.15 -2.88 -4.79
CA GLU A 229 -29.29 -3.46 -5.82
C GLU A 229 -28.33 -2.40 -6.40
N ILE A 230 -27.12 -2.84 -6.75
CA ILE A 230 -26.06 -1.95 -7.28
C ILE A 230 -25.57 -2.48 -8.62
N MET A 231 -25.64 -1.62 -9.63
CA MET A 231 -25.15 -1.94 -10.97
C MET A 231 -24.69 -0.69 -11.73
N GLY A 232 -24.18 -0.88 -12.95
CA GLY A 232 -23.73 0.23 -13.75
C GLY A 232 -23.08 -0.18 -15.05
N GLY A 233 -22.30 0.75 -15.60
CA GLY A 233 -21.58 0.55 -16.85
C GLY A 233 -20.37 1.46 -16.96
N TYR A 234 -19.37 1.00 -17.69
CA TYR A 234 -18.21 1.80 -18.07
C TYR A 234 -18.25 2.04 -19.58
N THR A 235 -17.84 3.23 -20.00
CA THR A 235 -17.56 3.54 -21.40
C THR A 235 -16.23 4.28 -21.54
N ASN A 236 -15.48 3.90 -22.58
CA ASN A 236 -14.25 4.57 -22.99
C ASN A 236 -14.51 5.72 -24.00
N LYS A 237 -15.78 6.04 -24.28
CA LYS A 237 -16.23 7.07 -25.21
C LYS A 237 -17.01 8.15 -24.45
N SER A 238 -16.92 9.40 -24.91
CA SER A 238 -17.65 10.52 -24.30
C SER A 238 -19.15 10.40 -24.57
N TRP A 239 -19.97 10.76 -23.58
CA TRP A 239 -21.38 11.05 -23.80
C TRP A 239 -21.57 12.24 -24.73
N GLN A 240 -22.64 12.18 -25.53
CA GLN A 240 -23.07 13.20 -26.49
C GLN A 240 -24.59 13.39 -26.41
N SER A 241 -25.08 14.40 -27.11
CA SER A 241 -26.49 14.82 -27.13
C SER A 241 -27.03 14.96 -28.58
N ASP A 242 -26.41 14.29 -29.54
CA ASP A 242 -26.74 14.36 -30.98
C ASP A 242 -27.80 13.35 -31.44
N GLY A 243 -28.13 12.36 -30.60
CA GLY A 243 -29.09 11.30 -30.89
C GLY A 243 -28.51 10.15 -31.71
N GLU A 244 -27.19 10.07 -31.84
CA GLU A 244 -26.48 9.04 -32.62
C GLU A 244 -25.94 7.92 -31.72
N TYR A 245 -25.82 6.72 -32.30
CA TYR A 245 -25.12 5.61 -31.67
C TYR A 245 -23.61 5.75 -31.88
N ASP A 246 -22.84 5.25 -30.91
CA ASP A 246 -21.40 5.36 -30.90
C ASP A 246 -20.71 4.02 -30.58
N LEU A 247 -19.60 3.78 -31.27
CA LEU A 247 -18.64 2.73 -30.95
C LEU A 247 -17.96 3.01 -29.60
N ALA A 248 -17.91 1.98 -28.75
CA ALA A 248 -17.20 2.00 -27.48
C ALA A 248 -16.56 0.65 -27.19
N HIS A 249 -15.50 0.30 -27.94
CA HIS A 249 -14.85 -1.03 -27.96
C HIS A 249 -14.45 -1.63 -26.60
N LYS A 250 -14.40 -0.82 -25.54
CA LYS A 250 -14.04 -1.26 -24.18
C LYS A 250 -15.16 -1.03 -23.17
N ALA A 251 -16.37 -0.75 -23.65
CA ALA A 251 -17.52 -0.60 -22.78
C ALA A 251 -17.91 -1.95 -22.17
N PHE A 252 -18.38 -1.90 -20.94
CA PHE A 252 -18.92 -3.08 -20.26
C PHE A 252 -20.01 -2.65 -19.28
N LEU A 253 -20.95 -3.54 -19.05
CA LEU A 253 -21.92 -3.43 -17.97
C LEU A 253 -21.44 -4.24 -16.77
N PHE A 254 -21.94 -3.92 -15.58
CA PHE A 254 -21.66 -4.71 -14.40
C PHE A 254 -22.80 -4.68 -13.40
N ALA A 255 -22.85 -5.69 -12.53
CA ALA A 255 -23.64 -5.70 -11.31
C ALA A 255 -22.73 -6.05 -10.13
N LEU A 256 -22.79 -5.26 -9.05
CA LEU A 256 -21.95 -5.43 -7.86
C LEU A 256 -22.67 -6.19 -6.75
N SER A 257 -23.99 -6.02 -6.63
CA SER A 257 -24.82 -6.71 -5.64
C SER A 257 -26.28 -6.71 -6.05
N GLY A 258 -27.04 -7.66 -5.50
CA GLY A 258 -28.47 -7.79 -5.78
C GLY A 258 -28.77 -8.51 -7.07
N PHE A 259 -29.94 -8.28 -7.67
CA PHE A 259 -30.37 -8.93 -8.92
C PHE A 259 -30.31 -10.46 -8.92
N GLY A 260 -30.30 -11.12 -7.75
CA GLY A 260 -30.15 -12.57 -7.63
C GLY A 260 -28.76 -13.12 -8.01
N ILE A 261 -27.71 -12.28 -8.03
CA ILE A 261 -26.32 -12.70 -8.27
C ILE A 261 -25.65 -13.10 -6.95
N GLY A 262 -24.78 -14.12 -6.99
CA GLY A 262 -24.00 -14.57 -5.82
C GLY A 262 -22.67 -13.84 -5.63
N SER A 263 -22.16 -13.18 -6.67
CA SER A 263 -20.92 -12.42 -6.68
C SER A 263 -20.97 -11.32 -7.77
N PRO A 264 -20.13 -10.27 -7.68
CA PRO A 264 -20.04 -9.23 -8.71
C PRO A 264 -19.76 -9.83 -10.10
N CYS A 265 -20.43 -9.31 -11.12
CA CYS A 265 -20.27 -9.79 -12.49
C CYS A 265 -20.05 -8.64 -13.49
N LYS A 266 -19.15 -8.86 -14.45
CA LYS A 266 -18.88 -8.02 -15.62
C LYS A 266 -19.54 -8.64 -16.84
N MET A 267 -20.20 -7.84 -17.66
CA MET A 267 -20.88 -8.23 -18.90
C MET A 267 -20.26 -7.40 -20.04
N LYS A 268 -19.47 -8.05 -20.89
CA LYS A 268 -18.73 -7.37 -21.97
C LYS A 268 -19.64 -7.14 -23.18
N LEU A 269 -19.17 -6.31 -24.12
CA LEU A 269 -19.77 -6.29 -25.46
C LEU A 269 -19.66 -7.68 -26.10
N GLN A 270 -20.72 -8.11 -26.79
CA GLN A 270 -20.69 -9.36 -27.55
C GLN A 270 -19.82 -9.24 -28.82
N ASP A 271 -19.80 -8.05 -29.40
CA ASP A 271 -18.95 -7.65 -30.52
C ASP A 271 -18.20 -6.36 -30.12
N GLU A 272 -16.87 -6.40 -30.09
CA GLU A 272 -16.05 -5.25 -29.74
C GLU A 272 -16.20 -4.11 -30.75
N ASP A 273 -16.65 -4.39 -31.97
CA ASP A 273 -16.89 -3.41 -33.04
C ASP A 273 -18.39 -3.05 -33.20
N ASP A 274 -19.22 -3.29 -32.17
CA ASP A 274 -20.65 -2.92 -32.18
C ASP A 274 -20.84 -1.39 -32.24
N GLU A 275 -21.27 -0.87 -33.39
CA GLU A 275 -21.59 0.55 -33.61
C GLU A 275 -22.74 1.04 -32.72
N TYR A 276 -23.48 0.14 -32.08
CA TYR A 276 -24.61 0.43 -31.20
C TYR A 276 -24.28 0.30 -29.70
N ALA A 277 -23.00 0.30 -29.32
CA ALA A 277 -22.57 0.11 -27.93
C ALA A 277 -23.16 1.15 -26.94
N MET A 278 -23.35 2.40 -27.35
CA MET A 278 -24.00 3.44 -26.54
C MET A 278 -24.77 4.46 -27.40
N LEU A 279 -25.76 5.14 -26.82
CA LEU A 279 -26.56 6.17 -27.49
C LEU A 279 -26.39 7.53 -26.80
N GLY A 280 -26.04 8.57 -27.57
CA GLY A 280 -25.89 9.94 -27.10
C GLY A 280 -27.13 10.81 -27.29
N SER A 281 -28.26 10.50 -26.64
CA SER A 281 -29.53 11.22 -26.84
C SER A 281 -29.86 12.19 -25.71
N ALA A 282 -30.04 13.47 -26.03
CA ALA A 282 -30.45 14.52 -25.07
C ALA A 282 -31.79 14.25 -24.35
N ASN A 283 -32.61 13.34 -24.89
CA ASN A 283 -33.92 13.00 -24.36
C ASN A 283 -33.86 11.97 -23.22
N PHE A 284 -32.73 11.30 -23.01
CA PHE A 284 -32.56 10.26 -22.00
C PHE A 284 -31.36 10.58 -21.10
N GLY A 285 -31.21 9.85 -19.99
CA GLY A 285 -29.96 9.83 -19.25
C GLY A 285 -28.93 8.93 -19.94
N PRO A 286 -28.04 8.27 -19.19
CA PRO A 286 -27.12 7.30 -19.77
C PRO A 286 -27.87 6.12 -20.42
N MET A 287 -27.42 5.70 -21.61
CA MET A 287 -27.96 4.55 -22.35
C MET A 287 -26.83 3.72 -22.97
N PHE A 288 -26.89 2.41 -22.74
CA PHE A 288 -25.96 1.39 -23.25
C PHE A 288 -26.73 0.37 -24.11
N GLY A 289 -26.13 0.01 -25.24
CA GLY A 289 -26.56 -1.07 -26.14
C GLY A 289 -27.70 -0.71 -27.10
N GLY A 290 -27.63 -1.25 -28.32
CA GLY A 290 -28.63 -1.04 -29.38
C GLY A 290 -29.99 -1.66 -29.09
N GLY A 291 -30.03 -2.65 -28.18
CA GLY A 291 -31.25 -3.29 -27.71
C GLY A 291 -31.92 -2.59 -26.53
N ASN A 292 -31.38 -1.43 -26.11
CA ASN A 292 -31.66 -0.78 -24.84
C ASN A 292 -31.30 -1.70 -23.66
N ASP A 293 -30.08 -2.23 -23.65
CA ASP A 293 -29.61 -3.15 -22.61
C ASP A 293 -29.69 -2.52 -21.22
N VAL A 294 -29.29 -1.25 -21.10
CA VAL A 294 -29.44 -0.42 -19.89
C VAL A 294 -29.75 1.01 -20.28
N TRP A 295 -30.81 1.60 -19.73
CA TRP A 295 -31.04 3.04 -19.85
C TRP A 295 -31.72 3.65 -18.64
N VAL A 296 -31.51 4.96 -18.48
CA VAL A 296 -32.14 5.77 -17.43
C VAL A 296 -33.06 6.81 -18.06
N ASP A 297 -34.29 6.89 -17.54
CA ASP A 297 -35.23 7.96 -17.85
C ASP A 297 -35.88 8.48 -16.56
N GLY A 298 -35.52 9.72 -16.19
CA GLY A 298 -35.90 10.34 -14.94
C GLY A 298 -35.44 9.51 -13.73
N SER A 299 -36.38 9.03 -12.93
CA SER A 299 -36.11 8.25 -11.72
C SER A 299 -36.09 6.73 -11.94
N ASN A 300 -36.12 6.27 -13.19
CA ASN A 300 -36.27 4.86 -13.52
C ASN A 300 -35.02 4.34 -14.25
N LEU A 301 -34.53 3.20 -13.78
CA LEU A 301 -33.55 2.36 -14.45
C LEU A 301 -34.30 1.24 -15.17
N TYR A 302 -33.98 0.99 -16.43
CA TYR A 302 -34.56 -0.08 -17.22
C TYR A 302 -33.48 -1.05 -17.71
N LEU A 303 -33.77 -2.35 -17.65
CA LEU A 303 -32.80 -3.42 -17.93
C LEU A 303 -33.34 -4.43 -18.94
N ARG A 304 -32.50 -4.75 -19.94
CA ARG A 304 -32.73 -5.78 -20.95
C ARG A 304 -31.39 -6.33 -21.49
N VAL A 305 -30.50 -6.72 -20.59
CA VAL A 305 -29.14 -7.11 -20.95
C VAL A 305 -29.14 -8.39 -21.79
N GLY A 306 -28.34 -8.42 -22.86
CA GLY A 306 -28.20 -9.61 -23.71
C GLY A 306 -28.34 -9.35 -25.20
N TYR A 307 -28.44 -8.09 -25.62
CA TYR A 307 -28.49 -7.71 -27.03
C TYR A 307 -27.10 -7.26 -27.52
N SER A 308 -26.62 -6.10 -27.07
CA SER A 308 -25.25 -5.63 -27.39
C SER A 308 -24.22 -6.15 -26.37
N TYR A 309 -24.66 -6.39 -25.14
CA TYR A 309 -23.80 -6.91 -24.06
C TYR A 309 -24.11 -8.37 -23.76
N GLU A 310 -23.14 -9.09 -23.21
CA GLU A 310 -23.28 -10.48 -22.75
C GLU A 310 -24.41 -10.60 -21.71
N LYS A 311 -25.18 -11.69 -21.77
CA LYS A 311 -26.20 -11.99 -20.75
C LYS A 311 -25.55 -12.12 -19.37
N GLY A 312 -26.13 -11.47 -18.37
CA GLY A 312 -25.78 -11.62 -16.96
C GLY A 312 -26.18 -12.99 -16.39
N PRO A 313 -25.68 -13.34 -15.19
CA PRO A 313 -25.91 -14.66 -14.58
C PRO A 313 -27.34 -14.88 -14.07
N SER A 314 -28.16 -13.82 -14.05
CA SER A 314 -29.52 -13.85 -13.51
C SER A 314 -30.54 -13.34 -14.51
N GLU A 315 -31.71 -14.00 -14.54
CA GLU A 315 -32.89 -13.56 -15.29
C GLU A 315 -33.39 -12.17 -14.86
N GLN A 316 -32.96 -11.66 -13.70
CA GLN A 316 -33.27 -10.29 -13.26
C GLN A 316 -32.59 -9.23 -14.14
N LEU A 317 -31.43 -9.55 -14.72
CA LEU A 317 -30.67 -8.67 -15.61
C LEU A 317 -31.09 -8.79 -17.09
N ASN A 318 -31.49 -10.00 -17.52
CA ASN A 318 -31.49 -10.37 -18.95
C ASN A 318 -32.77 -10.09 -19.76
N GLY A 319 -33.88 -9.75 -19.09
CA GLY A 319 -35.13 -9.32 -19.77
C GLY A 319 -35.64 -10.22 -20.92
N ASP A 320 -36.03 -11.47 -20.65
CA ASP A 320 -36.66 -12.36 -21.64
C ASP A 320 -38.21 -12.27 -21.59
N SER A 321 -38.83 -11.24 -22.21
CA SER A 321 -40.15 -11.33 -22.87
C SER A 321 -40.60 -9.98 -23.43
N GLN A 322 -41.35 -10.01 -24.55
CA GLN A 322 -41.92 -8.86 -25.25
C GLN A 322 -42.96 -8.03 -24.44
N ASP A 323 -43.15 -8.26 -23.15
CA ASP A 323 -44.23 -7.61 -22.35
C ASP A 323 -43.83 -7.17 -20.92
N ALA A 324 -42.54 -7.14 -20.57
CA ALA A 324 -42.12 -6.65 -19.25
C ALA A 324 -40.85 -5.80 -19.35
N ASN A 325 -40.99 -4.51 -19.67
CA ASN A 325 -39.96 -3.53 -19.30
C ASN A 325 -39.80 -3.57 -17.78
N ARG A 326 -38.80 -4.29 -17.27
CA ARG A 326 -38.47 -4.29 -15.85
C ARG A 326 -37.81 -2.95 -15.54
N ASN A 327 -38.50 -2.16 -14.74
CA ASN A 327 -38.00 -0.89 -14.26
C ASN A 327 -37.75 -0.94 -12.76
N TYR A 328 -36.64 -0.36 -12.36
CA TYR A 328 -36.25 -0.17 -10.97
C TYR A 328 -36.28 1.33 -10.66
N LYS A 329 -36.66 1.69 -9.44
CA LYS A 329 -36.57 3.07 -9.00
C LYS A 329 -35.15 3.34 -8.54
N ILE A 330 -34.58 4.43 -9.03
CA ILE A 330 -33.24 4.87 -8.65
C ILE A 330 -33.33 5.56 -7.30
N LYS A 331 -32.54 5.08 -6.34
CA LYS A 331 -32.28 5.76 -5.06
C LYS A 331 -31.20 6.82 -5.23
N GLU A 332 -30.10 6.45 -5.89
CA GLU A 332 -29.02 7.36 -6.22
C GLU A 332 -28.28 6.89 -7.48
N MET A 333 -27.67 7.84 -8.20
CA MET A 333 -26.83 7.56 -9.37
C MET A 333 -25.56 8.40 -9.31
N GLU A 334 -24.43 7.81 -9.65
CA GLU A 334 -23.14 8.48 -9.66
C GLU A 334 -22.43 8.24 -10.99
N VAL A 335 -21.90 9.32 -11.55
CA VAL A 335 -21.09 9.25 -12.78
C VAL A 335 -19.73 9.82 -12.46
N PHE A 336 -18.70 9.00 -12.66
CA PHE A 336 -17.31 9.38 -12.43
C PHE A 336 -16.59 9.55 -13.77
N GLU A 337 -15.76 10.58 -13.88
CA GLU A 337 -14.72 10.66 -14.90
C GLU A 337 -13.60 9.70 -14.52
N VAL A 338 -13.09 8.93 -15.48
CA VAL A 338 -11.91 8.08 -15.29
C VAL A 338 -10.70 8.78 -15.89
N ARG A 339 -9.92 9.48 -15.06
CA ARG A 339 -8.73 10.25 -15.48
C ARG A 339 -7.45 9.43 -15.34
N GLY A 340 -6.60 9.45 -16.38
CA GLY A 340 -5.20 9.02 -16.30
C GLY A 340 -4.28 10.24 -16.18
N ASP A 341 -3.18 10.23 -15.44
CA ASP A 341 -2.48 9.16 -14.73
C ASP A 341 -3.24 8.63 -13.49
N ALA A 342 -3.17 7.32 -13.22
CA ALA A 342 -3.34 6.82 -11.85
C ALA A 342 -2.41 7.60 -10.90
N PRO A 343 -2.65 7.65 -9.57
CA PRO A 343 -1.52 7.79 -8.66
C PRO A 343 -0.46 6.83 -9.16
N ARG A 344 0.72 7.33 -9.52
CA ARG A 344 1.82 6.50 -10.00
C ARG A 344 2.28 5.66 -8.83
N TYR A 345 1.55 4.58 -8.56
CA TYR A 345 2.01 3.50 -7.75
C TYR A 345 3.08 2.81 -8.56
N HIS A 346 4.32 3.17 -8.24
CA HIS A 346 5.46 2.39 -8.68
C HIS A 346 5.51 1.12 -7.87
N ASP A 347 4.92 0.08 -8.44
CA ASP A 347 5.33 -1.27 -8.15
C ASP A 347 6.77 -1.45 -8.65
N PRO A 348 7.75 -1.74 -7.79
CA PRO A 348 9.09 -2.15 -8.22
C PRO A 348 9.08 -3.42 -9.09
N ARG A 349 7.95 -4.12 -9.24
CA ARG A 349 7.79 -5.30 -10.12
C ARG A 349 7.81 -5.02 -11.63
N LYS A 350 7.99 -3.78 -12.11
CA LYS A 350 8.10 -3.47 -13.56
C LYS A 350 9.48 -2.97 -14.00
N GLN A 351 10.51 -3.76 -13.71
CA GLN A 351 11.68 -3.89 -14.60
C GLN A 351 11.98 -5.37 -14.90
N LYS A 352 10.94 -6.05 -15.36
CA LYS A 352 11.06 -7.04 -16.41
C LYS A 352 9.70 -7.04 -17.07
N GLU A 353 9.67 -6.92 -18.38
CA GLU A 353 8.51 -7.37 -19.14
C GLU A 353 8.16 -8.75 -18.59
N LEU A 354 7.04 -8.85 -17.85
CA LEU A 354 6.32 -10.09 -17.82
C LEU A 354 6.01 -10.33 -19.30
N SER A 355 6.76 -11.25 -19.90
CA SER A 355 6.16 -12.16 -20.85
C SER A 355 4.81 -12.53 -20.25
N SER A 356 3.76 -11.92 -20.78
CA SER A 356 2.39 -12.35 -20.58
C SER A 356 2.44 -13.85 -20.80
N ASN A 357 2.31 -14.63 -19.73
CA ASN A 357 2.03 -16.03 -19.90
C ASN A 357 0.57 -16.04 -20.36
N PRO A 358 0.30 -16.28 -21.65
CA PRO A 358 -1.05 -16.18 -22.15
C PRO A 358 -1.79 -17.43 -21.69
N GLY A 359 -2.74 -17.26 -20.76
CA GLY A 359 -3.81 -18.22 -20.51
C GLY A 359 -3.47 -19.38 -19.57
N LYS A 360 -3.91 -19.26 -18.32
CA LYS A 360 -4.70 -20.34 -17.72
C LYS A 360 -6.14 -19.86 -17.66
N LYS A 361 -6.93 -20.18 -18.68
CA LYS A 361 -8.39 -20.02 -18.60
C LYS A 361 -8.86 -20.96 -17.50
N VAL A 362 -9.59 -20.47 -16.50
CA VAL A 362 -10.28 -21.31 -15.52
C VAL A 362 -11.12 -22.32 -16.33
N PRO A 363 -10.99 -23.64 -16.11
CA PRO A 363 -11.76 -24.61 -16.87
C PRO A 363 -13.24 -24.42 -16.55
N VAL A 364 -14.01 -23.93 -17.52
CA VAL A 364 -15.47 -23.83 -17.37
C VAL A 364 -16.08 -25.19 -17.65
N VAL A 365 -16.63 -25.81 -16.61
CA VAL A 365 -17.30 -27.10 -16.69
C VAL A 365 -18.80 -26.87 -16.92
N ASN A 366 -19.32 -27.38 -18.04
CA ASN A 366 -20.73 -27.30 -18.44
C ASN A 366 -21.34 -28.69 -18.74
N LEU A 367 -20.68 -29.76 -18.29
CA LEU A 367 -20.99 -31.14 -18.67
C LEU A 367 -22.10 -31.80 -17.83
N PHE A 368 -22.39 -31.27 -16.64
CA PHE A 368 -23.29 -31.86 -15.65
C PHE A 368 -24.60 -31.07 -15.49
N THR A 369 -25.41 -31.44 -14.49
CA THR A 369 -26.53 -30.61 -14.06
C THR A 369 -26.03 -29.23 -13.61
N LYS A 370 -26.89 -28.21 -13.71
CA LYS A 370 -26.57 -26.83 -13.35
C LYS A 370 -25.88 -26.72 -11.98
N ALA A 371 -26.47 -27.34 -10.94
CA ALA A 371 -25.93 -27.32 -9.58
C ALA A 371 -24.53 -27.96 -9.45
N ILE A 372 -24.26 -29.04 -10.19
CA ILE A 372 -22.94 -29.70 -10.16
C ILE A 372 -21.90 -28.84 -10.90
N ASN A 373 -22.27 -28.26 -12.04
CA ASN A 373 -21.38 -27.35 -12.77
C ASN A 373 -21.05 -26.11 -11.93
N GLU A 374 -22.04 -25.51 -11.27
CA GLU A 374 -21.86 -24.36 -10.38
C GLU A 374 -20.86 -24.69 -9.26
N ALA A 375 -21.05 -25.80 -8.53
CA ALA A 375 -20.15 -26.19 -7.44
C ALA A 375 -18.71 -26.51 -7.93
N ILE A 376 -18.57 -27.19 -9.07
CA ILE A 376 -17.24 -27.48 -9.64
C ILE A 376 -16.54 -26.20 -10.06
N ASN A 377 -17.25 -25.28 -10.74
CA ASN A 377 -16.69 -24.02 -11.20
C ASN A 377 -16.35 -23.10 -10.02
N GLU A 378 -17.18 -23.05 -8.99
CA GLU A 378 -16.92 -22.31 -7.74
C GLU A 378 -15.62 -22.80 -7.08
N LYS A 379 -15.45 -24.11 -6.89
CA LYS A 379 -14.19 -24.67 -6.33
C LYS A 379 -12.98 -24.32 -7.19
N TRP A 380 -13.09 -24.33 -8.52
CA TRP A 380 -11.99 -23.92 -9.40
C TRP A 380 -11.63 -22.45 -9.28
N VAL A 381 -12.62 -21.56 -9.17
CA VAL A 381 -12.39 -20.13 -8.95
C VAL A 381 -11.64 -19.93 -7.64
N THR A 382 -12.13 -20.50 -6.54
CA THR A 382 -11.48 -20.38 -5.22
C THR A 382 -10.06 -20.95 -5.22
N LEU A 383 -9.81 -22.11 -5.85
CA LEU A 383 -8.48 -22.70 -5.90
C LEU A 383 -7.48 -21.83 -6.67
N HIS A 384 -7.91 -21.16 -7.74
CA HIS A 384 -7.05 -20.26 -8.49
C HIS A 384 -6.81 -18.93 -7.75
N GLU A 385 -7.81 -18.40 -7.04
CA GLU A 385 -7.62 -17.23 -6.16
C GLU A 385 -6.59 -17.53 -5.06
N LEU A 386 -6.68 -18.70 -4.43
CA LEU A 386 -5.68 -19.16 -3.46
C LEU A 386 -4.30 -19.40 -4.09
N GLU A 387 -4.23 -19.89 -5.32
CA GLU A 387 -2.96 -20.07 -6.03
C GLU A 387 -2.24 -18.74 -6.27
N GLU A 388 -2.98 -17.69 -6.66
CA GLU A 388 -2.46 -16.33 -6.80
C GLU A 388 -2.05 -15.74 -5.45
N GLU A 389 -2.86 -15.90 -4.40
CA GLU A 389 -2.55 -15.41 -3.06
C GLU A 389 -1.27 -16.05 -2.49
N VAL A 390 -1.15 -17.38 -2.56
CA VAL A 390 0.05 -18.10 -2.11
C VAL A 390 1.27 -17.67 -2.90
N SER A 391 1.15 -17.49 -4.22
CA SER A 391 2.26 -17.04 -5.06
C SER A 391 2.70 -15.62 -4.67
N SER A 392 1.75 -14.71 -4.42
CA SER A 392 2.06 -13.37 -3.92
C SER A 392 2.75 -13.42 -2.56
N LEU A 393 2.29 -14.24 -1.61
CA LEU A 393 2.90 -14.37 -0.29
C LEU A 393 4.33 -14.93 -0.35
N GLU A 394 4.59 -15.89 -1.24
CA GLU A 394 5.93 -16.44 -1.48
C GLU A 394 6.87 -15.38 -2.06
N GLU A 395 6.42 -14.61 -3.06
CA GLU A 395 7.20 -13.51 -3.65
C GLU A 395 7.53 -12.43 -2.61
N ILE A 396 6.54 -12.03 -1.82
CA ILE A 396 6.72 -11.05 -0.73
C ILE A 396 7.77 -11.56 0.24
N PHE A 397 7.64 -12.80 0.72
CA PHE A 397 8.58 -13.38 1.68
C PHE A 397 10.01 -13.45 1.12
N ASN A 398 10.19 -13.81 -0.15
CA ASN A 398 11.51 -13.87 -0.78
C ASN A 398 12.20 -12.48 -0.80
N GLY A 399 11.43 -11.39 -0.87
CA GLY A 399 11.94 -10.03 -0.82
C GLY A 399 12.07 -9.44 0.60
N GLU A 400 11.51 -10.08 1.63
CA GLU A 400 11.49 -9.53 3.00
C GLU A 400 12.88 -9.31 3.56
N GLU A 401 13.78 -10.28 3.42
CA GLU A 401 15.13 -10.19 3.99
C GLU A 401 15.92 -9.03 3.37
N GLN A 402 15.92 -8.93 2.05
CA GLN A 402 16.59 -7.85 1.31
C GLN A 402 16.00 -6.49 1.69
N PHE A 403 14.67 -6.40 1.85
CA PHE A 403 14.02 -5.19 2.30
C PHE A 403 14.44 -4.82 3.73
N VAL A 404 14.45 -5.76 4.67
CA VAL A 404 14.89 -5.51 6.05
C VAL A 404 16.35 -5.06 6.08
N ASP A 405 17.22 -5.75 5.34
CA ASP A 405 18.65 -5.44 5.29
C ASP A 405 18.91 -4.05 4.71
N SER A 406 18.21 -3.65 3.65
CA SER A 406 18.37 -2.33 3.03
C SER A 406 17.67 -1.20 3.79
N PHE A 407 16.45 -1.42 4.29
CA PHE A 407 15.61 -0.38 4.87
C PHE A 407 15.77 -0.24 6.38
N ALA A 408 15.83 -1.34 7.14
CA ALA A 408 15.67 -1.31 8.60
C ALA A 408 16.88 -1.82 9.38
N SER A 409 17.89 -2.39 8.72
CA SER A 409 19.11 -2.86 9.39
C SER A 409 20.16 -1.74 9.52
N GLY A 410 21.09 -1.93 10.45
CA GLY A 410 22.20 -0.99 10.65
C GLY A 410 22.77 -1.06 12.07
N ASP A 411 23.92 -0.43 12.26
CA ASP A 411 24.56 -0.32 13.58
C ASP A 411 23.90 0.81 14.38
N LYS A 412 23.76 0.61 15.68
CA LYS A 412 23.26 1.62 16.62
C LYS A 412 24.09 2.90 16.59
N LYS A 413 25.40 2.81 16.31
CA LYS A 413 26.30 3.97 16.19
C LYS A 413 26.00 4.88 15.00
N ASP A 414 25.23 4.39 14.03
CA ASP A 414 24.85 5.12 12.83
C ASP A 414 23.49 5.83 12.98
N VAL A 415 22.85 5.67 14.15
CA VAL A 415 21.66 6.44 14.53
C VAL A 415 22.11 7.73 15.19
N ILE A 416 21.90 8.85 14.49
CA ILE A 416 22.34 10.18 14.90
C ILE A 416 21.16 10.97 15.43
N ALA A 417 21.28 11.47 16.66
CA ALA A 417 20.32 12.40 17.25
C ALA A 417 20.80 13.85 17.08
N LEU A 418 19.91 14.70 16.58
CA LEU A 418 20.12 16.13 16.36
C LEU A 418 19.12 16.90 17.24
N ASP A 419 19.62 17.84 18.02
CA ASP A 419 18.78 18.79 18.75
C ASP A 419 18.72 20.09 17.93
N VAL A 420 17.65 20.26 17.16
CA VAL A 420 17.45 21.45 16.35
C VAL A 420 16.63 22.44 17.18
N SER A 421 17.31 23.35 17.87
CA SER A 421 16.70 24.38 18.73
C SER A 421 15.59 23.86 19.67
N GLY A 422 15.83 22.73 20.34
CA GLY A 422 14.89 22.07 21.26
C GLY A 422 14.00 21.01 20.60
N THR A 423 14.06 20.84 19.28
CA THR A 423 13.33 19.82 18.53
C THR A 423 14.26 18.65 18.21
N MET A 424 13.99 17.51 18.84
CA MET A 424 14.76 16.29 18.61
C MET A 424 14.40 15.68 17.26
N MET A 425 15.42 15.50 16.42
CA MET A 425 15.34 14.77 15.15
C MET A 425 16.35 13.64 15.18
N VAL A 426 15.98 12.47 14.67
CA VAL A 426 16.87 11.31 14.66
C VAL A 426 16.93 10.75 13.24
N THR A 427 18.12 10.49 12.74
CA THR A 427 18.33 10.05 11.35
C THR A 427 19.52 9.10 11.24
N ARG A 428 19.75 8.50 10.07
CA ARG A 428 20.97 7.75 9.80
C ARG A 428 22.13 8.65 9.44
N ARG A 429 23.33 8.22 9.81
CA ARG A 429 24.58 8.78 9.31
C ARG A 429 24.60 8.83 7.77
N ALA A 430 24.18 7.75 7.11
CA ALA A 430 24.11 7.67 5.65
C ALA A 430 23.22 8.77 5.04
N THR A 431 22.08 9.06 5.67
CA THR A 431 21.16 10.14 5.27
C THR A 431 21.82 11.51 5.35
N LEU A 432 22.63 11.77 6.38
CA LEU A 432 23.38 13.04 6.51
C LEU A 432 24.56 13.15 5.55
N GLN A 433 25.07 12.02 5.06
CA GLN A 433 26.22 11.95 4.15
C GLN A 433 25.83 11.91 2.67
N ILE A 434 24.55 11.82 2.34
CA ILE A 434 24.06 11.68 0.96
C ILE A 434 24.55 12.81 0.03
N ILE A 435 24.80 14.00 0.60
CA ILE A 435 25.43 15.12 -0.09
C ILE A 435 26.84 15.29 0.46
N GLU A 436 27.83 14.73 -0.22
CA GLU A 436 29.24 14.73 0.19
C GLU A 436 29.79 16.14 0.47
N GLY A 437 29.31 17.16 -0.25
CA GLY A 437 29.72 18.56 -0.09
C GLY A 437 29.13 19.28 1.14
N SER A 438 28.11 18.70 1.78
CA SER A 438 27.39 19.36 2.89
C SER A 438 28.23 19.46 4.17
N VAL A 439 27.93 20.46 5.00
CA VAL A 439 28.58 20.61 6.31
C VAL A 439 28.30 19.40 7.20
N LEU A 440 27.09 18.83 7.09
CA LEU A 440 26.72 17.63 7.84
C LEU A 440 27.51 16.41 7.38
N ALA A 441 27.65 16.19 6.07
CA ALA A 441 28.49 15.10 5.57
C ALA A 441 29.93 15.21 6.08
N GLN A 442 30.50 16.42 6.07
CA GLN A 442 31.84 16.66 6.61
C GLN A 442 31.93 16.45 8.12
N GLN A 443 30.89 16.82 8.86
CA GLN A 443 30.83 16.69 10.32
C GLN A 443 30.71 15.23 10.77
N PHE A 444 29.99 14.41 10.01
CA PHE A 444 29.72 13.01 10.33
C PHE A 444 30.60 12.02 9.54
N ASP A 445 31.63 12.52 8.85
CA ASP A 445 32.67 11.73 8.19
C ASP A 445 33.65 11.14 9.22
N ASP A 446 33.62 9.81 9.34
CA ASP A 446 34.43 9.05 10.30
C ASP A 446 35.95 9.22 10.07
N THR A 447 36.37 9.58 8.85
CA THR A 447 37.79 9.85 8.57
C THR A 447 38.29 11.15 9.22
N LYS A 448 37.37 12.04 9.63
CA LYS A 448 37.67 13.35 10.23
C LYS A 448 37.32 13.44 11.72
N TRP A 449 36.51 12.52 12.25
CA TRP A 449 36.06 12.47 13.65
C TRP A 449 37.20 12.28 14.67
N THR A 450 38.35 11.76 14.25
CA THR A 450 39.54 11.55 15.10
C THR A 450 40.21 12.84 15.61
N ALA A 451 39.84 14.03 15.10
CA ALA A 451 40.55 15.28 15.42
C ALA A 451 39.83 16.26 16.37
N GLN A 452 38.51 16.15 16.60
CA GLN A 452 37.73 17.21 17.27
C GLN A 452 37.42 16.98 18.76
N GLY A 453 37.73 15.81 19.34
CA GLY A 453 37.42 15.50 20.74
C GLY A 453 38.26 16.21 21.82
N ASN A 454 39.23 17.05 21.45
CA ASN A 454 40.25 17.57 22.39
C ASN A 454 39.92 18.92 23.07
N SER A 455 38.79 19.56 22.76
CA SER A 455 38.55 20.96 23.18
C SER A 455 37.72 21.14 24.46
N GLN A 456 37.05 20.09 24.97
CA GLN A 456 36.03 20.24 26.02
C GLN A 456 36.42 19.76 27.43
N MET A 457 37.72 19.59 27.73
CA MET A 457 38.21 19.16 29.07
C MET A 457 39.05 20.24 29.79
N ARG A 458 38.71 21.53 29.65
CA ARG A 458 39.30 22.59 30.49
C ARG A 458 38.35 23.02 31.60
N GLY A 459 38.31 22.28 32.70
CA GLY A 459 37.67 22.77 33.92
C GLY A 459 37.34 21.72 34.98
N ARG A 460 38.35 21.26 35.73
CA ARG A 460 38.25 20.91 37.18
C ARG A 460 39.61 20.45 37.69
N ASN A 461 40.22 21.18 38.60
CA ASN A 461 41.52 20.84 39.19
C ASN A 461 41.44 19.54 40.02
N GLY A 462 42.23 18.52 39.64
CA GLY A 462 42.45 17.32 40.45
C GLY A 462 43.64 16.51 39.94
N ALA A 463 44.50 16.00 40.83
CA ALA A 463 45.73 15.27 40.49
C ALA A 463 45.55 14.03 39.60
N HIS A 464 44.31 13.55 39.44
CA HIS A 464 43.96 12.42 38.58
C HIS A 464 43.78 12.80 37.09
N LEU A 465 43.53 14.06 36.75
CA LEU A 465 43.43 14.50 35.34
C LEU A 465 44.76 14.39 34.60
N ARG A 466 45.86 14.71 35.30
CA ARG A 466 47.22 14.56 34.75
C ARG A 466 47.53 13.12 34.37
N LEU A 467 47.01 12.12 35.08
CA LEU A 467 47.24 10.70 34.74
C LEU A 467 46.63 10.34 33.38
N PHE A 468 45.48 10.89 33.02
CA PHE A 468 44.87 10.64 31.70
C PHE A 468 45.61 11.40 30.59
N GLU A 469 46.02 12.65 30.87
CA GLU A 469 46.84 13.47 29.95
C GLU A 469 48.22 12.85 29.70
N ASP A 470 48.91 12.41 30.75
CA ASP A 470 50.25 11.82 30.68
C ASP A 470 50.25 10.47 29.93
N ASN A 471 49.12 9.75 29.93
CA ASN A 471 48.94 8.51 29.17
C ASN A 471 48.27 8.75 27.80
N SER A 472 48.08 10.01 27.39
CA SER A 472 47.47 10.39 26.09
C SER A 472 46.11 9.72 25.81
N ILE A 473 45.31 9.49 26.85
CA ILE A 473 44.03 8.78 26.74
C ILE A 473 42.99 9.70 26.10
N ASN A 474 42.47 9.31 24.93
CA ASN A 474 41.42 10.05 24.23
C ASN A 474 40.01 9.70 24.73
N GLY A 475 38.98 10.41 24.26
CA GLY A 475 37.58 10.24 24.71
C GLY A 475 37.05 8.79 24.59
N PRO A 476 37.17 8.13 23.43
CA PRO A 476 36.80 6.73 23.27
C PRO A 476 37.57 5.77 24.20
N GLU A 477 38.89 5.96 24.33
CA GLU A 477 39.71 5.15 25.25
C GLU A 477 39.30 5.35 26.70
N LEU A 478 38.96 6.59 27.10
CA LEU A 478 38.47 6.91 28.43
C LEU A 478 37.16 6.17 28.76
N ILE A 479 36.25 6.06 27.79
CA ILE A 479 34.98 5.33 27.95
C ILE A 479 35.21 3.80 27.98
N ALA A 480 36.23 3.32 27.27
CA ALA A 480 36.62 1.91 27.24
C ALA A 480 37.45 1.46 28.46
N LEU A 481 37.92 2.37 29.31
CA LEU A 481 38.71 2.04 30.50
C LEU A 481 37.90 1.23 31.51
N ASP A 482 38.34 0.01 31.74
CA ASP A 482 37.83 -0.86 32.80
C ASP A 482 38.68 -0.76 34.08
N LYS A 483 38.39 -1.64 35.04
CA LYS A 483 39.09 -1.66 36.32
C LYS A 483 40.58 -1.91 36.14
N ASP A 484 40.97 -2.76 35.20
CA ASP A 484 42.35 -3.17 34.98
C ASP A 484 43.10 -2.07 34.22
N GLY A 485 42.44 -1.41 33.26
CA GLY A 485 42.91 -0.20 32.58
C GLY A 485 43.23 0.93 33.57
N LEU A 486 42.32 1.21 34.51
CA LEU A 486 42.56 2.23 35.55
C LEU A 486 43.74 1.88 36.47
N GLN A 487 43.95 0.59 36.75
CA GLN A 487 45.10 0.14 37.54
C GLN A 487 46.42 0.26 36.77
N MET A 488 46.41 -0.04 35.48
CA MET A 488 47.57 0.08 34.58
C MET A 488 48.06 1.53 34.47
N ILE A 489 47.15 2.50 34.48
CA ILE A 489 47.49 3.94 34.46
C ILE A 489 47.80 4.52 35.84
N GLY A 490 47.92 3.68 36.87
CA GLY A 490 48.41 4.08 38.20
C GLY A 490 47.35 4.42 39.25
N VAL A 491 46.06 4.16 39.01
CA VAL A 491 45.01 4.33 40.03
C VAL A 491 44.97 3.13 40.98
N LYS A 492 45.71 3.22 42.08
CA LYS A 492 45.87 2.11 43.05
C LYS A 492 44.84 2.05 44.17
N ARG A 493 44.17 3.17 44.48
CA ARG A 493 43.24 3.25 45.62
C ARG A 493 41.86 2.74 45.19
N ALA A 494 41.42 1.64 45.78
CA ALA A 494 40.15 0.97 45.46
C ALA A 494 38.93 1.92 45.43
N GLY A 495 38.82 2.83 46.41
CA GLY A 495 37.73 3.81 46.46
C GLY A 495 37.74 4.79 45.26
N THR A 496 38.93 5.21 44.82
CA THR A 496 39.09 6.08 43.65
C THR A 496 38.78 5.33 42.36
N THR A 497 39.20 4.07 42.23
CA THR A 497 38.85 3.21 41.09
C THR A 497 37.34 3.04 40.96
N CYS A 498 36.63 2.80 42.06
CA CYS A 498 35.16 2.68 42.04
C CYS A 498 34.47 4.00 41.64
N LEU A 499 34.95 5.14 42.13
CA LEU A 499 34.40 6.45 41.78
C LEU A 499 34.65 6.80 40.31
N LEU A 500 35.87 6.56 39.81
CA LEU A 500 36.20 6.78 38.40
C LEU A 500 35.42 5.85 37.47
N LEU A 501 35.27 4.56 37.81
CA LEU A 501 34.44 3.64 37.04
C LEU A 501 32.97 4.08 37.00
N LYS A 502 32.44 4.59 38.10
CA LYS A 502 31.08 5.13 38.15
C LYS A 502 30.94 6.35 37.23
N GLU A 503 31.92 7.26 37.27
CA GLU A 503 31.89 8.47 36.46
C GLU A 503 32.15 8.19 34.98
N ILE A 504 33.04 7.24 34.63
CA ILE A 504 33.28 6.76 33.27
C ILE A 504 32.03 6.11 32.70
N ARG A 505 31.29 5.32 33.50
CA ARG A 505 29.98 4.78 33.08
C ARG A 505 28.94 5.88 32.88
N LEU A 506 28.90 6.88 33.75
CA LEU A 506 28.00 8.04 33.60
C LEU A 506 28.38 8.90 32.38
N LEU A 507 29.67 9.04 32.08
CA LEU A 507 30.18 9.68 30.86
C LEU A 507 29.90 8.85 29.62
N GLY A 508 30.00 7.52 29.69
CA GLY A 508 29.57 6.59 28.63
C GLY A 508 28.07 6.72 28.35
N GLN A 509 27.25 6.82 29.40
CA GLN A 509 25.80 7.05 29.27
C GLN A 509 25.50 8.46 28.72
N LYS A 510 26.19 9.50 29.19
CA LYS A 510 26.02 10.88 28.70
C LYS A 510 26.56 11.10 27.29
N SER A 511 27.63 10.41 26.90
CA SER A 511 28.20 10.46 25.54
C SER A 511 27.32 9.75 24.52
N GLN A 512 26.57 8.72 24.94
CA GLN A 512 25.52 8.08 24.14
C GLN A 512 24.26 8.95 23.98
N ASP A 513 24.07 9.96 24.84
CA ASP A 513 22.95 10.92 24.78
C ASP A 513 23.33 12.27 24.14
N VAL A 514 24.51 12.37 23.51
CA VAL A 514 24.94 13.63 22.88
C VAL A 514 24.18 13.83 21.58
N SER A 515 23.11 14.62 21.66
CA SER A 515 22.51 15.24 20.49
C SER A 515 23.45 16.32 19.94
N THR A 516 23.57 16.40 18.63
CA THR A 516 24.28 17.54 18.00
C THR A 516 23.34 18.74 18.00
N LEU A 517 23.70 19.81 18.72
CA LEU A 517 22.92 21.05 18.76
C LEU A 517 23.03 21.80 17.43
N ILE A 518 21.88 22.13 16.85
CA ILE A 518 21.74 22.90 15.60
C ILE A 518 20.86 24.11 15.90
N GLU A 519 21.46 25.30 15.96
CA GLU A 519 20.79 26.55 16.30
C GLU A 519 20.08 27.19 15.09
N HIS A 520 19.17 26.44 14.46
CA HIS A 520 18.40 26.89 13.30
C HIS A 520 16.92 26.50 13.37
N SER A 521 16.12 27.01 12.43
CA SER A 521 14.68 26.73 12.34
C SER A 521 14.41 25.22 12.24
N PRO A 522 13.72 24.61 13.22
CA PRO A 522 13.38 23.19 13.17
C PRO A 522 12.52 22.84 11.97
N TYR A 523 11.60 23.73 11.59
CA TYR A 523 10.77 23.54 10.40
C TYR A 523 11.60 23.43 9.12
N CYS A 524 12.49 24.41 8.86
CA CYS A 524 13.29 24.41 7.64
C CYS A 524 14.27 23.24 7.61
N PHE A 525 14.92 22.95 8.74
CA PHE A 525 15.85 21.83 8.85
C PHE A 525 15.13 20.49 8.69
N GLY A 526 13.94 20.34 9.27
CA GLY A 526 13.08 19.16 9.14
C GLY A 526 12.70 18.88 7.68
N LYS A 527 12.27 19.91 6.91
CA LYS A 527 11.96 19.74 5.48
C LYS A 527 13.16 19.27 4.67
N ILE A 528 14.36 19.79 4.95
CA ILE A 528 15.58 19.33 4.29
C ILE A 528 15.87 17.89 4.71
N LEU A 529 15.84 17.59 6.01
CA LEU A 529 16.11 16.25 6.52
C LEU A 529 15.17 15.19 5.95
N ASP A 530 13.87 15.49 5.86
CA ASP A 530 12.89 14.60 5.24
C ASP A 530 13.14 14.40 3.74
N TYR A 531 13.58 15.45 3.03
CA TYR A 531 14.02 15.31 1.65
C TYR A 531 15.27 14.43 1.54
N LEU A 532 16.26 14.58 2.43
CA LEU A 532 17.44 13.70 2.47
C LEU A 532 17.09 12.25 2.75
N ARG A 533 16.09 11.99 3.61
CA ARG A 533 15.56 10.64 3.84
C ARG A 533 15.05 10.05 2.55
N MET A 534 14.28 10.81 1.76
CA MET A 534 13.80 10.35 0.45
C MET A 534 14.94 10.15 -0.56
N GLU A 535 15.90 11.06 -0.64
CA GLU A 535 17.08 10.90 -1.51
C GLU A 535 17.87 9.64 -1.15
N HIS A 536 18.06 9.37 0.14
CA HIS A 536 18.70 8.14 0.60
C HIS A 536 17.90 6.91 0.18
N LEU A 537 16.57 6.90 0.37
CA LEU A 537 15.68 5.82 -0.06
C LEU A 537 15.69 5.61 -1.59
N HIS A 538 15.83 6.69 -2.36
CA HIS A 538 16.00 6.64 -3.81
C HIS A 538 17.35 6.02 -4.20
N SER A 539 18.43 6.40 -3.51
CA SER A 539 19.78 5.88 -3.76
C SER A 539 19.91 4.36 -3.56
N ILE A 540 19.05 3.77 -2.73
CA ILE A 540 18.96 2.33 -2.49
C ILE A 540 17.80 1.66 -3.25
N GLU A 541 17.26 2.35 -4.27
CA GLU A 541 16.23 1.86 -5.20
C GLU A 541 14.90 1.45 -4.54
N LEU A 542 14.60 1.93 -3.34
CA LEU A 542 13.32 1.66 -2.67
C LEU A 542 12.20 2.58 -3.16
N ILE A 543 12.56 3.78 -3.63
CA ILE A 543 11.62 4.76 -4.17
C ILE A 543 12.12 5.41 -5.45
N LYS A 544 11.20 6.10 -6.11
CA LYS A 544 11.46 6.98 -7.24
C LYS A 544 12.14 8.26 -6.82
N GLU A 545 12.71 8.96 -7.79
CA GLU A 545 13.26 10.30 -7.59
C GLU A 545 12.22 11.20 -6.88
N PRO A 546 12.56 11.76 -5.72
CA PRO A 546 11.61 12.50 -4.91
C PRO A 546 11.39 13.91 -5.47
N SER A 547 10.18 14.42 -5.29
CA SER A 547 9.89 15.83 -5.55
C SER A 547 10.54 16.74 -4.51
N LEU A 548 10.74 18.00 -4.89
CA LEU A 548 11.25 19.03 -3.98
C LEU A 548 10.29 19.23 -2.78
N PRO A 549 10.82 19.59 -1.60
CA PRO A 549 10.02 19.79 -0.40
C PRO A 549 9.07 20.99 -0.53
N SER A 550 7.77 20.80 -0.32
CA SER A 550 6.84 21.95 -0.25
C SER A 550 7.07 22.77 1.01
N VAL A 551 7.33 24.07 0.84
CA VAL A 551 7.68 25.00 1.92
C VAL A 551 6.76 26.23 1.86
N CYS A 552 6.13 26.58 2.98
CA CYS A 552 5.28 27.76 3.02
C CYS A 552 6.05 29.06 2.70
N GLU A 553 5.38 29.99 2.01
CA GLU A 553 5.99 31.24 1.53
C GLU A 553 6.71 32.04 2.62
N SER A 554 6.16 32.03 3.85
CA SER A 554 6.74 32.74 4.99
C SER A 554 8.11 32.21 5.44
N GLN A 555 8.45 30.95 5.11
CA GLN A 555 9.68 30.29 5.54
C GLN A 555 10.72 30.17 4.42
N LYS A 556 10.38 30.46 3.16
CA LYS A 556 11.31 30.32 2.01
C LYS A 556 12.63 31.05 2.23
N GLU A 557 12.60 32.30 2.70
CA GLU A 557 13.83 33.06 2.95
C GLU A 557 14.69 32.47 4.10
N ARG A 558 14.05 31.83 5.09
CA ARG A 558 14.77 31.11 6.15
C ARG A 558 15.38 29.82 5.61
N LEU A 559 14.65 29.07 4.79
CA LEU A 559 15.15 27.87 4.12
C LEU A 559 16.39 28.19 3.29
N ARG A 560 16.38 29.28 2.50
CA ARG A 560 17.56 29.70 1.71
C ARG A 560 18.82 29.87 2.55
N LYS A 561 18.67 30.45 3.75
CA LYS A 561 19.80 30.63 4.69
C LYS A 561 20.30 29.31 5.25
N VAL A 562 19.40 28.39 5.59
CA VAL A 562 19.76 27.06 6.09
C VAL A 562 20.49 26.24 5.01
N VAL A 563 19.95 26.22 3.77
CA VAL A 563 20.56 25.52 2.62
C VAL A 563 21.97 26.07 2.34
N LYS A 564 22.11 27.40 2.24
CA LYS A 564 23.40 28.03 1.96
C LYS A 564 24.47 27.71 3.01
N TYR A 565 24.07 27.53 4.27
CA TYR A 565 25.01 27.25 5.35
C TYR A 565 25.32 25.76 5.50
N TYR A 566 24.30 24.90 5.64
CA TYR A 566 24.52 23.47 5.92
C TYR A 566 24.67 22.60 4.68
N PHE A 567 24.10 23.02 3.56
CA PHE A 567 23.99 22.21 2.35
C PHE A 567 24.47 22.97 1.10
N PRO A 568 25.71 23.49 1.09
CA PRO A 568 26.27 24.07 -0.12
C PRO A 568 26.29 23.02 -1.25
N GLY A 569 25.81 23.38 -2.45
CA GLY A 569 25.62 22.45 -3.58
C GLY A 569 24.20 21.90 -3.74
N MET A 570 23.26 22.25 -2.86
CA MET A 570 21.82 21.96 -3.02
C MET A 570 21.01 23.21 -3.40
N GLU A 571 21.49 24.00 -4.36
CA GLU A 571 20.76 25.20 -4.81
C GLU A 571 19.39 24.87 -5.43
N LEU A 572 19.18 23.62 -5.86
CA LEU A 572 17.90 23.12 -6.37
C LEU A 572 16.79 23.16 -5.30
N LEU A 573 17.12 23.02 -4.02
CA LEU A 573 16.17 23.21 -2.91
C LEU A 573 15.68 24.66 -2.78
N LEU A 574 16.35 25.63 -3.42
CA LEU A 574 15.90 27.03 -3.47
C LEU A 574 14.74 27.24 -4.47
N LEU A 575 14.45 26.25 -5.31
CA LEU A 575 13.31 26.24 -6.24
C LEU A 575 12.02 25.74 -5.59
N ALA A 576 12.11 25.26 -4.35
CA ALA A 576 11.02 24.69 -3.58
C ALA A 576 10.03 25.75 -3.02
#